data_AF-A0A412AQ83-F1
#
_entry.id   AF-A0A412AQ83-F1
#
_cell.length_a   1.000
_cell.length_b   1.000
_cell.length_c   1.000
_cell.angle_alpha   90.00
_cell.angle_beta   90.00
_cell.angle_gamma   90.00
#
_symmetry.space_group_name_H-M   'P 1'
#
loop_
_entity.id
_entity.type
_entity.pdbx_description
1 polymer ?
#
loop_
_entity_poly.entity_id
_entity_poly.type
_entity_poly.pdbx_seq_one_letter_code
_entity_poly.pdbx_strand_id
1 'polypeptide(L)'
;PLQTSPQLPPLQQFGAELYQDVVNFNINNTSEEKVIESNWVSAYKGKVVIRHPFEGLSSMSLGVIFLNRNEEDQKTVKHEYGHCVQLDEVGMLKYLVFVAAPSVKGYWAGLSGPAYYSQPWEYGADMYGGVDRDEGYYEDSSLVNHLMYWDTVKKISFKSPIRKWP
;
A
#
# COMPACT_ATOMS: atom_id res chain seq x y z
N PRO A 1 19.62 40.18 -3.68
CA PRO A 1 19.33 39.15 -2.65
C PRO A 1 17.91 38.59 -2.87
N LEU A 2 17.77 37.31 -3.21
CA LEU A 2 16.45 36.67 -3.19
C LEU A 2 15.96 36.70 -1.74
N GLN A 3 14.91 37.47 -1.48
CA GLN A 3 14.17 37.38 -0.23
C GLN A 3 13.50 36.01 -0.20
N THR A 4 14.04 35.08 0.58
CA THR A 4 13.31 33.90 0.99
C THR A 4 12.16 34.38 1.88
N SER A 5 10.93 34.07 1.49
CA SER A 5 9.76 34.32 2.34
C SER A 5 9.99 33.70 3.71
N PRO A 6 9.58 34.35 4.82
CA PRO A 6 9.75 33.79 6.14
C PRO A 6 9.00 32.46 6.25
N GLN A 7 9.69 31.40 6.68
CA GLN A 7 9.07 30.11 6.95
C GLN A 7 8.00 30.26 8.05
N LEU A 8 6.85 29.65 7.84
CA LEU A 8 5.78 29.60 8.83
C LEU A 8 6.22 28.78 10.06
N PRO A 9 5.71 29.09 11.27
CA PRO A 9 5.84 28.21 12.42
C PRO A 9 5.32 26.79 12.12
N PRO A 10 5.88 25.72 12.71
CA PRO A 10 5.56 24.34 12.35
C PRO A 10 4.06 23.99 12.33
N LEU A 11 3.29 24.46 13.32
CA LEU A 11 1.84 24.22 13.36
C LEU A 11 1.08 24.93 12.24
N GLN A 12 1.53 26.12 11.84
CA GLN A 12 0.93 26.87 10.73
C GLN A 12 1.29 26.24 9.39
N GLN A 13 2.54 25.77 9.25
CA GLN A 13 2.97 25.00 8.08
C GLN A 13 2.15 23.72 7.92
N PHE A 14 2.02 22.92 8.99
CA PHE A 14 1.17 21.72 9.00
C PHE A 14 -0.27 22.04 8.58
N GLY A 15 -0.86 23.10 9.16
CA GLY A 15 -2.23 23.51 8.83
C GLY A 15 -2.39 23.93 7.36
N ALA A 16 -1.41 24.65 6.80
CA ALA A 16 -1.42 25.07 5.40
C ALA A 16 -1.27 23.88 4.44
N GLU A 17 -0.34 22.98 4.71
CA GLU A 17 -0.12 21.74 3.95
C GLU A 17 -1.36 20.84 3.97
N LEU A 18 -1.95 20.61 5.14
CA LEU A 18 -3.16 19.82 5.28
C LEU A 18 -4.36 20.47 4.57
N TYR A 19 -4.50 21.79 4.66
CA TYR A 19 -5.54 22.53 3.96
C TYR A 19 -5.41 22.37 2.43
N GLN A 20 -4.19 22.49 1.90
CA GLN A 20 -3.92 22.30 0.47
C GLN A 20 -4.34 20.89 0.02
N ASP A 21 -3.97 19.86 0.78
CA ASP A 21 -4.34 18.48 0.47
C ASP A 21 -5.86 18.25 0.51
N VAL A 22 -6.56 18.80 1.53
CA VAL A 22 -8.01 18.68 1.65
C VAL A 22 -8.73 19.34 0.48
N VAL A 23 -8.27 20.51 0.03
CA VAL A 23 -8.82 21.20 -1.15
C VAL A 23 -8.57 20.40 -2.43
N ASN A 24 -7.41 19.75 -2.54
CA ASN A 24 -7.03 18.93 -3.70
C ASN A 24 -7.57 17.49 -3.63
N PHE A 25 -8.21 17.10 -2.53
CA PHE A 25 -8.63 15.73 -2.30
C PHE A 25 -9.69 15.30 -3.31
N ASN A 26 -9.41 14.20 -4.01
CA ASN A 26 -10.35 13.56 -4.93
C ASN A 26 -10.28 12.05 -4.74
N ILE A 27 -11.34 11.47 -4.15
CA ILE A 27 -11.41 10.03 -3.88
C ILE A 27 -11.27 9.17 -5.15
N ASN A 28 -11.61 9.72 -6.32
CA ASN A 28 -11.51 9.06 -7.62
C ASN A 28 -10.20 9.38 -8.35
N ASN A 29 -9.21 9.99 -7.69
CA ASN A 29 -7.90 10.25 -8.28
C ASN A 29 -7.26 8.96 -8.80
N THR A 30 -6.74 8.98 -10.03
CA THR A 30 -6.04 7.84 -10.65
C THR A 30 -4.56 8.13 -10.91
N SER A 31 -4.06 9.30 -10.49
CA SER A 31 -2.66 9.72 -10.69
C SER A 31 -1.83 9.40 -9.45
N GLU A 32 -0.80 8.58 -9.62
CA GLU A 32 0.20 8.27 -8.60
C GLU A 32 1.02 9.52 -8.23
N GLU A 33 1.32 10.36 -9.22
CA GLU A 33 2.02 11.63 -9.05
C GLU A 33 1.28 12.54 -8.07
N LYS A 34 -0.05 12.71 -8.21
CA LYS A 34 -0.86 13.48 -7.24
C LYS A 34 -0.87 12.92 -5.82
N VAL A 35 -0.58 11.63 -5.66
CA VAL A 35 -0.39 11.03 -4.34
C VAL A 35 0.99 11.39 -3.80
N ILE A 36 2.04 11.28 -4.62
CA ILE A 36 3.44 11.57 -4.28
C ILE A 36 3.70 13.07 -4.10
N GLU A 37 2.86 13.94 -4.64
CA GLU A 37 2.95 15.38 -4.43
C GLU A 37 2.16 15.89 -3.21
N SER A 38 1.29 15.06 -2.61
CA SER A 38 0.50 15.48 -1.45
C SER A 38 1.34 15.54 -0.18
N ASN A 39 0.94 16.30 0.83
CA ASN A 39 1.75 16.48 2.04
C ASN A 39 1.47 15.42 3.12
N TRP A 40 0.19 15.15 3.36
CA TRP A 40 -0.37 14.40 4.48
C TRP A 40 -1.51 13.48 4.07
N VAL A 41 -2.40 13.94 3.19
CA VAL A 41 -3.58 13.15 2.76
C VAL A 41 -3.79 13.24 1.26
N SER A 42 -4.24 12.14 0.66
CA SER A 42 -4.64 12.07 -0.73
C SER A 42 -5.60 10.89 -0.90
N ALA A 43 -5.93 10.57 -2.14
CA ALA A 43 -6.63 9.34 -2.48
C ALA A 43 -6.12 8.77 -3.79
N TYR A 44 -6.33 7.47 -3.97
CA TYR A 44 -5.96 6.76 -5.19
C TYR A 44 -6.97 5.64 -5.45
N LYS A 45 -7.64 5.69 -6.59
CA LYS A 45 -8.61 4.70 -7.09
C LYS A 45 -9.63 4.26 -6.03
N GLY A 46 -10.22 5.22 -5.32
CA GLY A 46 -11.25 4.98 -4.31
C GLY A 46 -10.71 4.66 -2.91
N LYS A 47 -9.39 4.62 -2.71
CA LYS A 47 -8.74 4.39 -1.42
C LYS A 47 -8.17 5.68 -0.86
N VAL A 48 -8.34 5.90 0.44
CA VAL A 48 -7.68 6.99 1.15
C VAL A 48 -6.19 6.70 1.25
N VAL A 49 -5.38 7.73 1.07
CA VAL A 49 -3.94 7.70 1.30
C VAL A 49 -3.60 8.64 2.45
N ILE A 50 -2.90 8.14 3.45
CA ILE A 50 -2.31 8.92 4.54
C ILE A 50 -0.80 8.85 4.36
N ARG A 51 -0.16 10.01 4.24
CA ARG A 51 1.29 10.12 4.14
C ARG A 51 1.92 10.36 5.50
N HIS A 52 2.86 9.51 5.89
CA HIS A 52 3.51 9.59 7.19
C HIS A 52 4.99 9.98 7.07
N PRO A 53 5.53 10.78 8.00
CA PRO A 53 6.93 11.22 8.00
C PRO A 53 7.88 10.29 8.76
N PHE A 54 7.41 9.15 9.28
CA PHE A 54 8.22 8.28 10.13
C PHE A 54 9.36 7.62 9.34
N GLU A 55 10.59 8.06 9.63
CA GLU A 55 11.80 7.45 9.08
C GLU A 55 11.93 5.98 9.51
N GLY A 56 12.39 5.13 8.60
CA GLY A 56 12.58 3.69 8.86
C GLY A 56 11.30 2.85 8.87
N LEU A 57 10.11 3.46 8.72
CA LEU A 57 8.86 2.73 8.48
C LEU A 57 8.55 2.72 6.98
N SER A 58 8.37 1.53 6.39
CA SER A 58 7.94 1.41 4.99
C SER A 58 6.49 1.85 4.82
N SER A 59 6.08 2.02 3.56
CA SER A 59 4.68 2.07 3.19
C SER A 59 3.98 0.74 3.50
N MET A 60 2.68 0.78 3.72
CA MET A 60 1.82 -0.38 3.90
C MET A 60 0.36 -0.06 3.61
N SER A 61 -0.50 -1.08 3.56
CA SER A 61 -1.93 -0.86 3.39
C SER A 61 -2.82 -1.88 4.11
N LEU A 62 -3.94 -1.37 4.60
CA LEU A 62 -5.00 -2.11 5.28
C LEU A 62 -6.37 -1.46 5.00
N GLY A 63 -6.73 -1.38 3.72
CA GLY A 63 -7.94 -0.70 3.23
C GLY A 63 -7.82 0.82 3.15
N VAL A 64 -6.79 1.36 3.82
CA VAL A 64 -6.20 2.68 3.65
C VAL A 64 -4.74 2.46 3.29
N ILE A 65 -4.19 3.30 2.41
CA ILE A 65 -2.77 3.30 2.07
C ILE A 65 -2.05 4.22 3.05
N PHE A 66 -1.07 3.68 3.77
CA PHE A 66 -0.13 4.44 4.58
C PHE A 66 1.17 4.55 3.78
N LEU A 67 1.40 5.70 3.17
CA LEU A 67 2.54 5.92 2.29
C LEU A 67 3.63 6.69 3.03
N ASN A 68 4.89 6.26 2.93
CA ASN A 68 5.97 7.07 3.46
C ASN A 68 6.10 8.39 2.66
N ARG A 69 6.31 9.52 3.34
CA ARG A 69 6.54 10.82 2.68
C ARG A 69 7.82 10.88 1.85
N ASN A 70 8.78 10.04 2.17
CA ASN A 70 10.04 9.90 1.43
C ASN A 70 9.89 8.95 0.22
N GLU A 71 8.71 8.37 0.01
CA GLU A 71 8.44 7.56 -1.18
C GLU A 71 8.23 8.45 -2.40
N GLU A 72 9.02 8.20 -3.44
CA GLU A 72 9.00 8.90 -4.72
C GLU A 72 8.67 7.94 -5.88
N ASP A 73 8.67 6.62 -5.64
CA ASP A 73 8.34 5.64 -6.67
C ASP A 73 6.82 5.44 -6.78
N GLN A 74 6.29 5.76 -7.97
CA GLN A 74 4.90 5.50 -8.34
C GLN A 74 4.53 4.01 -8.26
N LYS A 75 5.51 3.11 -8.42
CA LYS A 75 5.31 1.67 -8.25
C LYS A 75 4.84 1.33 -6.83
N THR A 76 5.32 2.03 -5.80
CA THR A 76 4.88 1.81 -4.41
C THR A 76 3.40 2.18 -4.23
N VAL A 77 2.93 3.30 -4.80
CA VAL A 77 1.51 3.68 -4.73
C VAL A 77 0.62 2.60 -5.36
N LYS A 78 1.03 2.10 -6.53
CA LYS A 78 0.33 1.01 -7.24
C LYS A 78 0.35 -0.29 -6.44
N HIS A 79 1.50 -0.66 -5.87
CA HIS A 79 1.67 -1.84 -5.05
C HIS A 79 0.74 -1.84 -3.83
N GLU A 80 0.71 -0.74 -3.06
CA GLU A 80 -0.18 -0.61 -1.91
C GLU A 80 -1.66 -0.58 -2.28
N TYR A 81 -1.99 -0.05 -3.46
CA TYR A 81 -3.33 -0.19 -4.00
C TYR A 81 -3.70 -1.64 -4.30
N GLY A 82 -2.78 -2.43 -4.86
CA GLY A 82 -3.01 -3.84 -5.11
C GLY A 82 -3.24 -4.65 -3.83
N HIS A 83 -2.56 -4.32 -2.74
CA HIS A 83 -2.85 -4.85 -1.42
C HIS A 83 -4.25 -4.45 -0.91
N CYS A 84 -4.72 -3.25 -1.19
CA CYS A 84 -6.11 -2.87 -0.91
C CYS A 84 -7.12 -3.70 -1.72
N VAL A 85 -6.82 -4.01 -2.99
CA VAL A 85 -7.65 -4.91 -3.81
C VAL A 85 -7.68 -6.31 -3.23
N GLN A 86 -6.52 -6.85 -2.82
CA GLN A 86 -6.44 -8.14 -2.13
C GLN A 86 -7.32 -8.17 -0.88
N LEU A 87 -7.25 -7.13 -0.04
CA LEU A 87 -8.09 -7.00 1.15
C LEU A 87 -9.58 -7.02 0.80
N ASP A 88 -10.00 -6.26 -0.22
CA ASP A 88 -11.39 -6.21 -0.66
C ASP A 88 -11.88 -7.58 -1.15
N GLU A 89 -11.02 -8.34 -1.85
CA GLU A 89 -11.38 -9.65 -2.40
C GLU A 89 -11.57 -10.74 -1.33
N VAL A 90 -10.69 -10.80 -0.33
CA VAL A 90 -10.68 -11.91 0.64
C VAL A 90 -11.20 -11.53 2.02
N GLY A 91 -11.35 -10.23 2.28
CA GLY A 91 -11.76 -9.68 3.56
C GLY A 91 -10.64 -9.68 4.61
N MET A 92 -10.84 -8.88 5.66
CA MET A 92 -9.85 -8.55 6.69
C MET A 92 -9.13 -9.77 7.29
N LEU A 93 -9.88 -10.79 7.74
CA LEU A 93 -9.28 -11.91 8.46
C LEU A 93 -8.34 -12.74 7.56
N LYS A 94 -8.73 -12.99 6.31
CA LYS A 94 -7.88 -13.71 5.35
C LYS A 94 -6.68 -12.86 4.94
N TYR A 95 -6.91 -11.58 4.67
CA TYR A 95 -5.85 -10.66 4.30
C TYR A 95 -4.76 -10.59 5.37
N LEU A 96 -5.14 -10.44 6.64
CA LEU A 96 -4.18 -10.38 7.74
C LEU A 96 -3.31 -11.64 7.83
N VAL A 97 -3.91 -12.82 7.66
CA VAL A 97 -3.21 -14.12 7.81
C VAL A 97 -2.38 -14.47 6.58
N PHE A 98 -2.90 -14.22 5.38
CA PHE A 98 -2.34 -14.72 4.11
C PHE A 98 -1.66 -13.65 3.26
N VAL A 99 -1.74 -12.38 3.63
CA VAL A 99 -1.04 -11.28 2.95
C VAL A 99 -0.20 -10.51 3.96
N ALA A 100 -0.81 -9.79 4.90
CA ALA A 100 -0.06 -8.87 5.77
C ALA A 100 0.99 -9.58 6.64
N ALA A 101 0.63 -10.68 7.30
CA ALA A 101 1.57 -11.45 8.12
C ALA A 101 2.78 -11.99 7.32
N PRO A 102 2.59 -12.66 6.17
CA PRO A 102 3.72 -13.12 5.37
C PRO A 102 4.51 -11.99 4.68
N SER A 103 3.89 -10.87 4.29
CA SER A 103 4.59 -9.65 3.84
C SER A 103 5.58 -9.16 4.90
N VAL A 104 5.09 -8.93 6.11
CA VAL A 104 5.92 -8.51 7.25
C VAL A 104 7.04 -9.53 7.50
N LYS A 105 6.72 -10.83 7.54
CA LYS A 105 7.73 -11.88 7.72
C LYS A 105 8.83 -11.84 6.65
N GLY A 106 8.46 -11.67 5.38
CA GLY A 106 9.41 -11.58 4.26
C GLY A 106 10.34 -10.37 4.40
N TYR A 107 9.78 -9.22 4.80
CA TYR A 107 10.55 -8.00 5.04
C TYR A 107 11.56 -8.19 6.18
N TRP A 108 11.13 -8.69 7.33
CA TRP A 108 12.02 -8.92 8.49
C TRP A 108 13.04 -10.04 8.27
N ALA A 109 12.76 -10.97 7.36
CA ALA A 109 13.72 -11.99 6.95
C ALA A 109 14.83 -11.43 6.04
N GLY A 110 14.73 -10.17 5.60
CA GLY A 110 15.74 -9.52 4.76
C GLY A 110 15.84 -10.12 3.36
N LEU A 111 14.72 -10.57 2.79
CA LEU A 111 14.69 -11.05 1.42
C LEU A 111 15.16 -9.95 0.45
N SER A 112 15.86 -10.33 -0.61
CA SER A 112 16.17 -9.39 -1.69
C SER A 112 14.87 -8.89 -2.32
N GLY A 113 14.89 -7.69 -2.93
CA GLY A 113 13.73 -7.14 -3.63
C GLY A 113 13.07 -8.15 -4.59
N PRO A 114 13.83 -8.73 -5.55
CA PRO A 114 13.31 -9.78 -6.42
C PRO A 114 12.65 -10.95 -5.69
N ALA A 115 13.31 -11.51 -4.66
CA ALA A 115 12.76 -12.64 -3.91
C ALA A 115 11.54 -12.28 -3.07
N TYR A 116 11.50 -11.06 -2.52
CA TYR A 116 10.39 -10.51 -1.75
C TYR A 116 9.17 -10.32 -2.64
N TYR A 117 9.30 -9.55 -3.73
CA TYR A 117 8.18 -9.27 -4.64
C TYR A 117 7.78 -10.47 -5.52
N SER A 118 8.61 -11.51 -5.57
CA SER A 118 8.25 -12.80 -6.19
C SER A 118 7.36 -13.67 -5.30
N GLN A 119 7.20 -13.34 -4.02
CA GLN A 119 6.28 -14.05 -3.14
C GLN A 119 4.83 -13.89 -3.63
N PRO A 120 3.97 -14.91 -3.51
CA PRO A 120 2.62 -14.91 -4.08
C PRO A 120 1.76 -13.70 -3.71
N TRP A 121 1.84 -13.25 -2.46
CA TRP A 121 1.05 -12.12 -1.95
C TRP A 121 1.61 -10.77 -2.41
N GLU A 122 2.93 -10.60 -2.53
CA GLU A 122 3.57 -9.38 -3.05
C GLU A 122 3.39 -9.26 -4.57
N TYR A 123 3.63 -10.35 -5.30
CA TYR A 123 3.42 -10.42 -6.75
C TYR A 123 1.97 -10.11 -7.10
N GLY A 124 1.03 -10.64 -6.31
CA GLY A 124 -0.39 -10.33 -6.45
C GLY A 124 -0.68 -8.84 -6.28
N ALA A 125 -0.04 -8.17 -5.32
CA ALA A 125 -0.21 -6.74 -5.10
C ALA A 125 0.32 -5.92 -6.29
N ASP A 126 1.49 -6.26 -6.82
CA ASP A 126 1.99 -5.64 -8.05
C ASP A 126 1.03 -5.82 -9.23
N MET A 127 0.54 -7.04 -9.40
CA MET A 127 -0.34 -7.41 -10.52
C MET A 127 -1.71 -6.71 -10.43
N TYR A 128 -2.35 -6.68 -9.25
CA TYR A 128 -3.59 -5.92 -9.02
C TYR A 128 -3.37 -4.41 -9.07
N GLY A 129 -2.18 -3.95 -8.69
CA GLY A 129 -1.76 -2.56 -8.74
C GLY A 129 -1.48 -2.02 -10.15
N GLY A 130 -1.16 -2.91 -11.10
CA GLY A 130 -0.65 -2.55 -12.42
C GLY A 130 0.78 -2.01 -12.35
N VAL A 131 1.59 -2.57 -11.46
CA VAL A 131 3.03 -2.27 -11.35
C VAL A 131 3.76 -2.90 -12.53
N ASP A 132 4.65 -2.11 -13.14
CA ASP A 132 5.54 -2.58 -14.20
C ASP A 132 6.98 -2.55 -13.67
N ARG A 133 7.53 -3.74 -13.40
CA ARG A 133 8.92 -3.91 -12.95
C ARG A 133 9.78 -4.34 -14.13
N ASP A 134 11.08 -4.12 -14.01
CA ASP A 134 12.03 -4.41 -15.09
C ASP A 134 11.98 -5.90 -15.49
N GLU A 135 12.36 -6.19 -16.74
CA GLU A 135 12.38 -7.55 -17.26
C GLU A 135 13.30 -8.46 -16.40
N GLY A 136 12.80 -9.65 -16.05
CA GLY A 136 13.53 -10.60 -15.20
C GLY A 136 13.55 -10.24 -13.71
N TYR A 137 12.77 -9.24 -13.26
CA TYR A 137 12.69 -8.88 -11.85
C TYR A 137 12.04 -9.97 -10.98
N TYR A 138 11.02 -10.65 -11.52
CA TYR A 138 10.33 -11.73 -10.82
C TYR A 138 10.97 -13.09 -11.11
N GLU A 139 10.81 -14.02 -10.18
CA GLU A 139 11.07 -15.43 -10.45
C GLU A 139 10.07 -15.96 -11.50
N ASP A 140 10.53 -16.84 -12.40
CA ASP A 140 9.71 -17.41 -13.49
C ASP A 140 8.40 -18.06 -12.99
N SER A 141 8.41 -18.54 -11.74
CA SER A 141 7.28 -19.23 -11.12
C SER A 141 6.27 -18.30 -10.44
N SER A 142 6.53 -16.99 -10.32
CA SER A 142 5.72 -16.06 -9.51
C SER A 142 4.25 -16.02 -9.93
N LEU A 143 3.95 -16.01 -11.23
CA LEU A 143 2.57 -16.02 -11.72
C LEU A 143 1.83 -17.30 -11.30
N VAL A 144 2.41 -18.47 -11.57
CA VAL A 144 1.78 -19.75 -11.24
C VAL A 144 1.62 -19.91 -9.73
N ASN A 145 2.65 -19.55 -8.96
CA ASN A 145 2.63 -19.58 -7.50
C ASN A 145 1.54 -18.65 -6.95
N HIS A 146 1.40 -17.45 -7.49
CA HIS A 146 0.30 -16.55 -7.12
C HIS A 146 -1.07 -17.17 -7.40
N LEU A 147 -1.30 -17.68 -8.62
CA LEU A 147 -2.60 -18.25 -8.99
C LEU A 147 -3.01 -19.42 -8.07
N MET A 148 -2.08 -20.34 -7.80
CA MET A 148 -2.32 -21.48 -6.90
C MET A 148 -2.56 -21.03 -5.45
N TYR A 149 -1.73 -20.10 -4.97
CA TYR A 149 -1.84 -19.55 -3.62
C TYR A 149 -3.19 -18.84 -3.43
N TRP A 150 -3.55 -17.98 -4.38
CA TRP A 150 -4.74 -17.14 -4.29
C TRP A 150 -6.03 -17.95 -4.39
N ASP A 151 -6.08 -18.97 -5.26
CA ASP A 151 -7.18 -19.93 -5.31
C ASP A 151 -7.38 -20.65 -3.97
N THR A 152 -6.27 -21.05 -3.33
CA THR A 152 -6.30 -21.69 -2.01
C THR A 152 -6.86 -20.73 -0.95
N VAL A 153 -6.35 -19.49 -0.87
CA VAL A 153 -6.82 -18.47 0.07
C VAL A 153 -8.31 -18.19 -0.09
N LYS A 154 -8.80 -18.08 -1.33
CA LYS A 154 -10.22 -17.85 -1.63
C LYS A 154 -11.10 -19.00 -1.12
N LYS A 155 -10.63 -20.25 -1.21
CA LYS A 155 -11.36 -21.46 -0.78
C LYS A 155 -11.35 -21.70 0.74
N ILE A 156 -10.35 -21.19 1.47
CA ILE A 156 -10.30 -21.33 2.94
C ILE A 156 -11.53 -20.66 3.56
N SER A 157 -12.24 -21.37 4.44
CA SER A 157 -13.35 -20.82 5.21
C SER A 157 -12.97 -20.79 6.68
N PHE A 158 -12.88 -19.60 7.27
CA PHE A 158 -12.83 -19.47 8.72
C PHE A 158 -14.23 -19.77 9.26
N LYS A 159 -14.40 -20.88 9.97
CA LYS A 159 -15.65 -21.14 10.69
C LYS A 159 -15.81 -20.05 11.73
N SER A 160 -16.89 -19.27 11.63
CA SER A 160 -17.24 -18.31 12.68
C SER A 160 -17.47 -19.10 13.98
N PRO A 161 -16.87 -18.72 15.12
CA PRO A 161 -17.27 -19.26 16.40
C PRO A 161 -18.75 -18.92 16.56
N ILE A 162 -19.63 -19.92 16.55
CA ILE A 162 -21.03 -19.71 16.87
C ILE A 162 -21.07 -19.23 18.32
N ARG A 163 -21.13 -17.92 18.52
CA ARG A 163 -21.36 -17.33 19.83
C ARG A 163 -22.83 -17.53 20.15
N LYS A 164 -23.16 -18.70 20.69
CA LYS A 164 -24.42 -18.88 21.42
C LYS A 164 -24.31 -18.03 22.67
N TRP A 165 -24.91 -16.84 22.64
CA TRP A 165 -25.18 -16.11 23.86
C TRP A 165 -26.29 -16.87 24.63
N PRO A 166 -26.13 -17.07 25.95
CA PRO A 166 -27.21 -17.58 26.79
C PRO A 166 -28.41 -16.63 26.83
#